data_AF-A0A921FIX3-F1
#
_entry.id   AF-A0A921FIX3-F1
#
_cell.length_a   1.000
_cell.length_b   1.000
_cell.length_c   1.000
_cell.angle_alpha   90.00
_cell.angle_beta   90.00
_cell.angle_gamma   90.00
#
_symmetry.space_group_name_H-M   'P 1'
#
loop_
_entity.id
_entity.type
_entity.pdbx_description
1 polymer ?
#
loop_
_entity_poly.entity_id
_entity_poly.type
_entity_poly.pdbx_seq_one_letter_code
_entity_poly.pdbx_strand_id
1 'polypeptide(L)'
;MAGKLISYGFIDWFSKLVQNGLHGVSWGFVLAILVLLLFYTHYFFASGTAHMTALYLPFLSVAVATGAPLGLSAMLLAFTGAINASTTHYANGPASILATTGYVKQGEWWKMNFVLGLIYMIIFGTVGVLWMKIIGLW
;
A
#
# COMPACT_ATOMS: atom_id res chain seq x y z
N MET A 1 4.60 19.54 -1.00
CA MET A 1 3.63 19.36 0.12
C MET A 1 4.22 18.47 1.23
N ALA A 2 4.66 17.24 0.94
CA ALA A 2 5.26 16.33 1.93
C ALA A 2 6.47 16.92 2.71
N GLY A 3 7.40 17.60 2.05
CA GLY A 3 8.55 18.22 2.72
C GLY A 3 8.18 19.29 3.77
N LYS A 4 7.03 19.96 3.61
CA LYS A 4 6.55 20.96 4.57
C LYS A 4 5.94 20.31 5.82
N LEU A 5 5.22 19.19 5.66
CA LEU A 5 4.69 18.40 6.77
C LEU A 5 5.82 17.87 7.67
N ILE A 6 6.90 17.39 7.04
CA ILE A 6 8.10 16.96 7.77
C ILE A 6 8.73 18.15 8.54
N SER A 7 8.94 19.29 7.88
CA SER A 7 9.56 20.45 8.54
C SER A 7 8.72 21.06 9.67
N TYR A 8 7.41 20.89 9.64
CA TYR A 8 6.50 21.37 10.69
C TYR A 8 6.31 20.39 11.86
N GLY A 9 7.05 19.27 11.89
CA GLY A 9 6.97 18.30 12.98
C GLY A 9 5.70 17.44 12.97
N PHE A 10 4.97 17.39 11.84
CA PHE A 10 3.77 16.58 11.70
C PHE A 10 4.07 15.09 11.91
N ILE A 11 5.21 14.61 11.40
CA ILE A 11 5.61 13.21 11.52
C ILE A 11 5.84 12.83 12.99
N ASP A 12 6.50 13.69 13.77
CA ASP A 12 6.74 13.44 15.19
C ASP A 12 5.44 13.47 16.01
N TRP A 13 4.56 14.45 15.73
CA TRP A 13 3.24 14.53 16.37
C TRP A 13 2.37 13.30 16.04
N PHE A 14 2.29 12.95 14.76
CA PHE A 14 1.47 11.84 14.29
C PHE A 14 1.99 10.49 14.78
N SER A 15 3.32 10.32 14.83
CA SER A 15 3.95 9.12 15.40
C SER A 15 3.58 8.93 16.87
N LYS A 16 3.60 10.01 17.67
CA LYS A 16 3.16 9.97 19.08
C LYS A 16 1.67 9.65 19.22
N LEU A 17 0.83 10.23 18.36
CA LEU A 17 -0.61 9.94 18.32
C LEU A 17 -0.87 8.45 18.04
N VAL A 18 -0.19 7.90 17.04
CA VAL A 18 -0.30 6.49 16.62
C VAL A 18 0.21 5.56 17.71
N GLN A 19 1.38 5.85 18.29
CA GLN A 19 1.93 5.08 19.40
C GLN A 19 0.94 5.04 20.57
N ASN A 20 0.33 6.19 20.90
CA ASN A 20 -0.70 6.28 21.94
C ASN A 20 -2.00 5.51 21.63
N GLY A 21 -2.39 5.44 20.35
CA GLY A 21 -3.61 4.74 19.93
C GLY A 21 -3.43 3.23 19.70
N LEU A 22 -2.21 2.77 19.38
CA LEU A 22 -1.91 1.38 19.00
C LEU A 22 -1.02 0.64 20.01
N HIS A 23 -0.95 1.12 21.26
CA HIS A 23 -0.21 0.45 22.33
C HIS A 23 -0.62 -1.03 22.45
N GLY A 24 0.37 -1.93 22.45
CA GLY A 24 0.17 -3.37 22.58
C GLY A 24 -0.15 -4.13 21.28
N VAL A 25 -0.25 -3.44 20.14
CA VAL A 25 -0.45 -4.10 18.83
C VAL A 25 0.90 -4.42 18.19
N SER A 26 1.08 -5.66 17.72
CA SER A 26 2.31 -6.04 17.02
C SER A 26 2.49 -5.23 15.73
N TRP A 27 3.71 -4.75 15.47
CA TRP A 27 4.06 -4.01 14.26
C TRP A 27 3.70 -4.78 12.98
N GLY A 28 3.79 -6.12 13.01
CA GLY A 28 3.46 -6.98 11.88
C GLY A 28 1.97 -6.93 11.53
N PHE A 29 1.10 -6.91 12.55
CA PHE A 29 -0.35 -6.75 12.36
C PHE A 29 -0.68 -5.35 11.82
N VAL A 30 -0.04 -4.30 12.36
CA VAL A 30 -0.21 -2.93 11.87
C VAL A 30 0.18 -2.84 10.40
N LEU A 31 1.36 -3.36 10.03
CA LEU A 31 1.85 -3.35 8.65
C LEU A 31 0.91 -4.11 7.70
N ALA A 32 0.36 -5.25 8.14
CA ALA A 32 -0.62 -5.99 7.35
C ALA A 32 -1.89 -5.17 7.07
N ILE A 33 -2.43 -4.48 8.09
CA ILE A 33 -3.58 -3.58 7.90
C ILE A 33 -3.24 -2.43 6.96
N LEU A 34 -2.06 -1.81 7.10
CA LEU A 34 -1.64 -0.71 6.23
C LEU A 34 -1.52 -1.16 4.76
N VAL A 35 -1.01 -2.37 4.51
CA VAL A 35 -0.97 -2.96 3.16
C VAL A 35 -2.38 -3.14 2.60
N LEU A 36 -3.30 -3.71 3.38
CA LEU A 36 -4.70 -3.88 2.96
C LEU A 36 -5.36 -2.53 2.66
N LEU A 37 -5.18 -1.54 3.53
CA LEU A 37 -5.71 -0.20 3.32
C LEU A 37 -5.10 0.44 2.08
N LEU A 38 -3.80 0.31 1.86
CA LEU A 38 -3.13 0.91 0.70
C LEU A 38 -3.66 0.26 -0.59
N PHE A 39 -3.86 -1.05 -0.61
CA PHE A 39 -4.44 -1.75 -1.76
C PHE A 39 -5.89 -1.31 -2.04
N TYR A 40 -6.78 -1.40 -1.05
CA TYR A 40 -8.22 -1.18 -1.25
C TYR A 40 -8.61 0.30 -1.37
N THR A 41 -7.84 1.22 -0.79
CA THR A 41 -8.09 2.66 -1.01
C THR A 41 -7.90 3.06 -2.47
N HIS A 42 -7.15 2.28 -3.27
CA HIS A 42 -6.94 2.57 -4.68
C HIS A 42 -8.22 2.52 -5.51
N TYR A 43 -9.28 1.85 -5.05
CA TYR A 43 -10.60 1.93 -5.68
C TYR A 43 -11.14 3.37 -5.77
N PHE A 44 -10.67 4.28 -4.92
CA PHE A 44 -11.07 5.70 -4.90
C PHE A 44 -10.14 6.61 -5.72
N PHE A 45 -9.12 6.07 -6.39
CA PHE A 45 -8.12 6.84 -7.12
C PHE A 45 -8.07 6.42 -8.59
N ALA A 46 -8.03 7.41 -9.48
CA ALA A 46 -7.77 7.22 -10.91
C ALA A 46 -6.29 7.39 -11.30
N SER A 47 -5.41 7.59 -10.31
CA SER A 47 -3.98 7.82 -10.51
C SER A 47 -3.16 7.20 -9.39
N GLY A 48 -2.31 6.23 -9.75
CA GLY A 48 -1.30 5.66 -8.85
C GLY A 48 -0.37 6.71 -8.26
N THR A 49 0.06 7.71 -9.05
CA THR A 49 0.93 8.79 -8.57
C THR A 49 0.24 9.64 -7.51
N ALA A 50 -1.02 10.02 -7.73
CA ALA A 50 -1.78 10.80 -6.74
C ALA A 50 -2.00 10.00 -5.45
N HIS A 51 -2.32 8.71 -5.59
CA HIS A 51 -2.53 7.78 -4.47
C HIS A 51 -1.26 7.61 -3.63
N MET A 52 -0.10 7.34 -4.26
CA MET A 52 1.19 7.21 -3.57
C MET A 52 1.63 8.53 -2.92
N THR A 53 1.43 9.67 -3.59
CA THR A 53 1.73 10.98 -3.01
C THR A 53 0.89 11.26 -1.77
N ALA A 54 -0.37 10.80 -1.73
CA ALA A 54 -1.28 11.04 -0.62
C ALA A 54 -1.02 10.10 0.57
N LEU A 55 -0.79 8.81 0.34
CA LEU A 55 -0.87 7.79 1.40
C LEU A 55 0.47 7.12 1.76
N TYR A 56 1.45 7.09 0.86
CA TYR A 56 2.68 6.31 1.08
C TYR A 56 3.46 6.78 2.32
N LEU A 57 3.78 8.07 2.39
CA LEU A 57 4.54 8.61 3.53
C LEU A 57 3.76 8.53 4.85
N PRO A 58 2.48 8.91 4.93
CA PRO A 58 1.69 8.71 6.14
C PRO A 58 1.71 7.25 6.62
N PHE A 59 1.51 6.28 5.72
CA PHE A 59 1.46 4.86 6.10
C PHE A 59 2.83 4.35 6.53
N LEU A 60 3.90 4.75 5.84
CA LEU A 60 5.26 4.41 6.22
C LEU A 60 5.60 4.97 7.61
N SER A 61 5.19 6.20 7.91
CA SER A 61 5.36 6.80 9.23
C SER A 61 4.61 6.03 10.33
N VAL A 62 3.37 5.59 10.08
CA VAL A 62 2.64 4.71 11.02
C VAL A 62 3.42 3.43 11.27
N ALA A 63 3.84 2.73 10.21
CA ALA A 63 4.53 1.44 10.34
C ALA A 63 5.80 1.58 11.19
N VAL A 64 6.65 2.56 10.87
CA VAL A 64 7.90 2.80 11.60
C VAL A 64 7.63 3.26 13.04
N ALA A 65 6.62 4.10 13.27
CA ALA A 65 6.25 4.53 14.62
C ALA A 65 5.81 3.36 15.53
N THR A 66 5.26 2.29 14.94
CA THR A 66 4.91 1.05 15.67
C THR A 66 6.06 0.06 15.82
N GLY A 67 7.27 0.39 15.34
CA GLY A 67 8.47 -0.44 15.46
C GLY A 67 8.72 -1.39 14.29
N ALA A 68 8.00 -1.26 13.17
CA ALA A 68 8.26 -2.04 11.98
C ALA A 68 9.62 -1.65 11.36
N PRO A 69 10.41 -2.59 10.82
CA PRO A 69 11.65 -2.28 10.11
C PRO A 69 11.38 -1.35 8.92
N LEU A 70 12.18 -0.28 8.80
CA LEU A 70 12.01 0.74 7.76
C LEU A 70 12.11 0.16 6.35
N GLY A 71 13.15 -0.66 6.09
CA GLY A 71 13.37 -1.26 4.77
C GLY A 71 12.21 -2.14 4.33
N LEU A 72 11.77 -3.05 5.21
CA LEU A 72 10.61 -3.90 4.98
C LEU A 72 9.35 -3.09 4.67
N SER A 73 9.03 -2.12 5.54
CA SER A 73 7.81 -1.32 5.43
C SER A 73 7.79 -0.50 4.14
N ALA A 74 8.91 0.16 3.82
CA ALA A 74 9.05 0.94 2.59
C ALA A 74 8.84 0.07 1.35
N MET A 75 9.51 -1.08 1.27
CA MET A 75 9.39 -1.97 0.12
C MET A 75 8.00 -2.59 0.00
N LEU A 76 7.41 -3.05 1.10
CA LEU A 76 6.11 -3.70 1.05
C LEU A 76 4.99 -2.71 0.65
N LEU A 77 5.03 -1.48 1.16
CA LEU A 77 4.10 -0.42 0.73
C LEU A 77 4.34 -0.01 -0.73
N ALA A 78 5.60 0.06 -1.18
CA ALA A 78 5.92 0.35 -2.58
C ALA A 78 5.42 -0.75 -3.53
N PHE A 79 5.63 -2.02 -3.20
CA PHE A 79 5.08 -3.14 -3.97
C PHE A 79 3.56 -3.12 -4.00
N THR A 80 2.93 -2.82 -2.87
CA THR A 80 1.46 -2.66 -2.79
C THR A 80 0.98 -1.57 -3.76
N GLY A 81 1.71 -0.45 -3.84
CA GLY A 81 1.46 0.62 -4.80
C GLY A 81 1.64 0.23 -6.28
N ALA A 82 2.33 -0.87 -6.58
CA ALA A 82 2.44 -1.41 -7.94
C ALA A 82 1.31 -2.42 -8.25
N ILE A 83 0.99 -3.31 -7.30
CA ILE A 83 -0.04 -4.33 -7.50
C ILE A 83 -1.47 -3.80 -7.38
N ASN A 84 -1.66 -2.57 -6.88
CA ASN A 84 -2.96 -1.89 -6.83
C ASN A 84 -3.61 -1.67 -8.21
N ALA A 85 -2.85 -1.84 -9.30
CA ALA A 85 -3.36 -1.91 -10.66
C ALA A 85 -4.42 -3.01 -10.82
N SER A 86 -4.37 -4.06 -10.00
CA SER A 86 -5.36 -5.13 -9.96
C SER A 86 -6.60 -4.73 -9.16
N THR A 87 -7.26 -3.65 -9.60
CA THR A 87 -8.49 -3.12 -8.99
C THR A 87 -9.49 -2.69 -10.07
N THR A 88 -9.58 -1.39 -10.35
CA THR A 88 -10.59 -0.81 -11.23
C THR A 88 -10.07 -0.66 -12.65
N HIS A 89 -11.01 -0.47 -13.58
CA HIS A 89 -10.73 -0.08 -14.96
C HIS A 89 -10.05 1.30 -15.09
N TYR A 90 -9.94 2.10 -14.01
CA TYR A 90 -9.26 3.41 -14.03
C TYR A 90 -8.05 3.47 -13.11
N ALA A 91 -7.58 2.34 -12.57
CA ALA A 91 -6.47 2.30 -11.62
C ALA A 91 -5.21 3.01 -12.16
N ASN A 92 -4.91 2.80 -13.44
CA ASN A 92 -3.82 3.46 -14.14
C ASN A 92 -4.10 3.55 -15.66
N GLY A 93 -3.18 4.17 -16.40
CA GLY A 93 -3.29 4.33 -17.85
C GLY A 93 -3.46 3.01 -18.61
N PRO A 94 -2.64 1.96 -18.36
CA PRO A 94 -2.85 0.65 -18.99
C PRO A 94 -4.22 0.03 -18.69
N ALA A 95 -4.71 0.12 -17.44
CA ALA A 95 -6.01 -0.41 -17.06
C ALA A 95 -7.14 0.29 -17.82
N SER A 96 -7.09 1.62 -17.96
CA SER A 96 -8.12 2.38 -18.69
C SER A 96 -8.13 2.09 -20.18
N ILE A 97 -6.96 1.86 -20.77
CA ILE A 97 -6.87 1.44 -22.18
C ILE A 97 -7.44 0.03 -22.34
N LEU A 98 -6.94 -0.95 -21.60
CA LEU A 98 -7.26 -2.36 -21.83
C LEU A 98 -8.71 -2.72 -21.43
N ALA A 99 -9.22 -2.15 -20.34
CA ALA A 99 -10.57 -2.44 -19.86
C ALA A 99 -11.69 -1.81 -20.70
N THR A 100 -11.36 -0.88 -21.61
CA THR A 100 -12.35 -0.16 -22.43
C THR A 100 -12.35 -0.58 -23.91
N THR A 101 -11.48 -1.52 -24.29
CA THR A 101 -11.36 -2.03 -25.67
C THR A 101 -12.59 -2.82 -26.17
N GLY A 102 -13.49 -3.22 -25.27
CA GLY A 102 -14.66 -4.05 -25.59
C GLY A 102 -14.40 -5.57 -25.54
N TYR A 103 -13.15 -6.02 -25.35
CA TYR A 103 -12.81 -7.44 -25.25
C TYR A 103 -13.21 -8.09 -23.91
N VAL A 104 -13.18 -7.33 -22.82
CA VAL A 104 -13.50 -7.81 -21.47
C VAL A 104 -14.63 -6.97 -20.90
N LYS A 105 -15.68 -7.61 -20.38
CA LYS A 105 -16.76 -6.87 -19.72
C LYS A 105 -16.26 -6.27 -18.42
N GLN A 106 -16.69 -5.06 -18.09
CA GLN A 106 -16.25 -4.38 -16.86
C GLN A 106 -16.58 -5.19 -15.59
N GLY A 107 -17.74 -5.86 -15.53
CA GLY A 107 -18.07 -6.72 -14.39
C GLY A 107 -17.13 -7.93 -14.23
N GLU A 108 -16.63 -8.49 -15.32
CA GLU A 108 -15.65 -9.59 -15.31
C GLU A 108 -14.26 -9.08 -14.95
N TRP A 109 -13.85 -7.92 -15.50
CA TRP A 109 -12.61 -7.24 -15.16
C TRP A 109 -12.47 -7.04 -13.65
N TRP A 110 -13.52 -6.50 -13.00
CA TRP A 110 -13.48 -6.22 -11.56
C TRP A 110 -13.44 -7.50 -10.72
N LYS A 111 -14.21 -8.53 -11.09
CA LYS A 111 -14.19 -9.82 -10.39
C LYS A 111 -12.82 -10.50 -10.49
N MET A 112 -12.25 -10.54 -11.69
CA MET A 112 -10.94 -11.14 -11.92
C MET A 112 -9.84 -10.38 -11.18
N ASN A 113 -9.84 -9.04 -11.25
CA ASN A 113 -8.87 -8.23 -10.53
C ASN A 113 -9.01 -8.32 -9.01
N PHE A 114 -10.22 -8.48 -8.47
CA PHE A 114 -10.37 -8.75 -7.04
C PHE A 114 -9.68 -10.06 -6.64
N VAL A 115 -9.90 -11.14 -7.38
CA VAL A 115 -9.27 -12.45 -7.11
C VAL A 115 -7.75 -12.40 -7.29
N LEU A 116 -7.28 -11.82 -8.39
CA LEU A 116 -5.84 -11.66 -8.65
C LEU A 116 -5.18 -10.74 -7.63
N GLY A 117 -5.86 -9.68 -7.20
CA GLY A 117 -5.42 -8.79 -6.13
C GLY A 117 -5.14 -9.53 -4.83
N LEU A 118 -6.02 -10.44 -4.41
CA LEU A 118 -5.79 -11.31 -3.25
C LEU A 118 -4.54 -12.18 -3.44
N ILE A 119 -4.39 -12.77 -4.62
CA ILE A 119 -3.21 -13.60 -4.95
C ILE A 119 -1.92 -12.77 -4.88
N TYR A 120 -1.90 -11.57 -5.48
CA TYR A 120 -0.75 -10.67 -5.42
C TYR A 120 -0.42 -10.27 -3.99
N MET A 121 -1.41 -9.92 -3.17
CA MET A 121 -1.19 -9.57 -1.77
C MET A 121 -0.61 -10.74 -0.97
N ILE A 122 -1.06 -11.98 -1.21
CA ILE A 122 -0.49 -13.17 -0.57
C ILE A 122 0.96 -13.36 -1.01
N ILE A 123 1.26 -13.29 -2.32
CA ILE A 123 2.62 -13.48 -2.85
C ILE A 123 3.57 -12.42 -2.27
N PHE A 124 3.25 -11.14 -2.41
CA PHE A 124 4.13 -10.07 -1.94
C PHE A 124 4.18 -9.96 -0.41
N GLY A 125 3.07 -10.23 0.27
CA GLY A 125 2.96 -10.21 1.73
C GLY A 125 3.60 -11.40 2.44
N THR A 126 3.83 -12.52 1.74
CA THR A 126 4.49 -13.71 2.34
C THR A 126 5.84 -13.97 1.70
N VAL A 127 5.87 -14.37 0.42
CA VAL A 127 7.10 -14.67 -0.33
C VAL A 127 8.01 -13.45 -0.38
N GLY A 128 7.45 -12.27 -0.62
CA GLY A 128 8.21 -11.02 -0.62
C GLY A 128 8.83 -10.71 0.75
N VAL A 129 8.08 -10.88 1.83
CA VAL A 129 8.56 -10.64 3.21
C VAL A 129 9.66 -11.62 3.60
N LEU A 130 9.49 -12.90 3.27
CA LEU A 130 10.50 -13.95 3.49
C LEU A 130 11.76 -13.67 2.68
N TRP A 131 11.62 -13.30 1.41
CA TRP A 131 12.76 -12.95 0.57
C TRP A 131 13.52 -11.74 1.10
N MET A 132 12.81 -10.69 1.52
CA MET A 132 13.42 -9.52 2.15
C MET A 132 14.17 -9.87 3.45
N LYS A 133 13.74 -10.92 4.16
CA LYS A 133 14.48 -11.43 5.33
C LYS A 133 15.79 -12.12 4.92
N ILE A 134 15.75 -12.92 3.85
CA ILE A 134 16.92 -13.65 3.32
C ILE A 134 18.02 -12.70 2.85
N ILE A 135 17.67 -11.64 2.14
CA ILE A 135 18.64 -10.67 1.60
C ILE A 135 19.13 -9.66 2.66
N GLY A 136 18.70 -9.78 3.92
CA GLY A 136 19.13 -8.91 5.01
C GLY A 136 18.53 -7.50 4.98
N LEU A 137 17.36 -7.32 4.34
CA LEU A 137 16.68 -6.02 4.28
C LEU A 137 15.92 -5.69 5.58
N TRP A 138 15.71 -6.70 6.44
CA TRP A 138 15.17 -6.54 7.80
C TRP A 138 15.49 -7.75 8.70
#